data_AF-A0A453MAR2-F1
#
_entry.id   AF-A0A453MAR2-F1
#
_cell.length_a   1.000
_cell.length_b   1.000
_cell.length_c   1.000
_cell.angle_alpha   90.00
_cell.angle_beta   90.00
_cell.angle_gamma   90.00
#
_symmetry.space_group_name_H-M   'P 1'
#
loop_
_entity.id
_entity.type
_entity.pdbx_description
1 polymer ?
#
loop_
_entity_poly.entity_id
_entity_poly.type
_entity_poly.pdbx_seq_one_letter_code
_entity_poly.pdbx_strand_id
1 'polypeptide(L)'
;LVYNSLGWKREDVLRIPVMSDSIVVHDSEGREIESQLLPIANASSHLRDRHVKAYLGTSPAASPKFWVAFPASVAPLGFSTYFISIGKRSASISSTSTLNSQGSESRNLQVGQGRLKLQYDAAGALSQYSDSKTQVEANFEQKYKYYLGQDGSGDDPQASGAYIFRPKGVVPIKTDGQVPPTILRGPILDEVHQQINPWIYQITRVYKGKDYVETEFIVGPIPVDDENGKELSTEIITSMATNKTFYTDSSGRDFIKRVRDYRSEWKIEVNQPVAGNYYPINLGIYVEDGSKELSILVDRSVGGSSIKDGQIELMLHRRLLNDDGRGVAEALDEKVCLDDQCEGLVIEGKYYLKIDPQGDGARWRRTFGQELYSPLLLAFAEKDGGNWGNSHVSSFSGMDPTYSLPENVALLTLERNSKMEVFSFGWLTYTRLESIRISRPRRVSTSRGYSQIKRSAR
;
A
#
# COMPACT_ATOMS: atom_id res chain seq x y z
N LEU A 1 2.39 10.49 20.27
CA LEU A 1 3.79 10.00 20.13
C LEU A 1 3.88 9.10 18.90
N VAL A 2 4.99 9.21 18.17
CA VAL A 2 5.24 8.49 16.92
C VAL A 2 6.58 7.77 17.06
N TYR A 3 6.58 6.44 17.06
CA TYR A 3 7.77 5.62 17.22
C TYR A 3 8.19 4.99 15.89
N ASN A 4 9.51 4.96 15.65
CA ASN A 4 10.16 4.39 14.49
C ASN A 4 11.06 3.22 14.90
N SER A 5 10.70 2.01 14.48
CA SER A 5 11.45 0.78 14.72
C SER A 5 12.59 0.54 13.72
N LEU A 6 12.72 1.36 12.68
CA LEU A 6 13.82 1.24 11.72
C LEU A 6 15.11 1.84 12.27
N GLY A 7 16.24 1.28 11.83
CA GLY A 7 17.58 1.85 12.07
C GLY A 7 17.92 3.04 11.17
N TRP A 8 16.93 3.61 10.48
CA TRP A 8 17.06 4.76 9.60
C TRP A 8 16.19 5.90 10.11
N LYS A 9 16.57 7.15 9.83
CA LYS A 9 15.68 8.29 10.03
C LYS A 9 14.48 8.10 9.11
N ARG A 10 13.27 8.28 9.64
CA ARG A 10 12.03 8.12 8.87
C ARG A 10 11.32 9.45 8.71
N GLU A 11 11.00 9.78 7.46
CA GLU A 11 10.16 10.91 7.10
C GLU A 11 8.91 10.38 6.39
N ASP A 12 7.74 10.65 6.97
CA ASP A 12 6.49 10.09 6.48
C ASP A 12 5.33 11.07 6.70
N VAL A 13 4.18 10.81 6.09
CA VAL A 13 2.97 11.62 6.32
C VAL A 13 2.01 10.84 7.19
N LEU A 14 1.72 11.36 8.38
CA LEU A 14 0.72 10.80 9.27
C LEU A 14 -0.66 11.30 8.88
N ARG A 15 -1.67 10.44 8.98
CA ARG A 15 -3.09 10.77 8.77
C ARG A 15 -3.90 10.28 9.97
N ILE A 16 -4.58 11.19 10.66
CA ILE A 16 -5.34 10.90 11.88
C ILE A 16 -6.78 11.44 11.71
N PRO A 17 -7.83 10.68 12.09
CA PRO A 17 -9.20 11.15 11.98
C PRO A 17 -9.49 12.20 13.05
N VAL A 18 -10.15 13.30 12.67
CA VAL A 18 -10.48 14.45 13.53
C VAL A 18 -11.91 14.92 13.29
N MET A 19 -12.49 15.55 14.31
CA MET A 19 -13.88 16.04 14.29
C MET A 19 -14.03 17.48 13.79
N SER A 20 -12.96 18.28 13.89
CA SER A 20 -12.97 19.73 13.65
C SER A 20 -12.26 20.07 12.34
N ASP A 21 -12.71 21.14 11.70
CA ASP A 21 -12.02 21.79 10.57
C ASP A 21 -10.94 22.80 11.03
N SER A 22 -10.84 23.00 12.35
CA SER A 22 -9.99 24.01 12.97
C SER A 22 -8.86 23.38 13.77
N ILE A 23 -7.97 22.67 13.06
CA ILE A 23 -6.88 21.88 13.64
C ILE A 23 -5.54 22.58 13.45
N VAL A 24 -4.68 22.55 14.46
CA VAL A 24 -3.27 22.94 14.39
C VAL A 24 -2.42 21.80 14.87
N VAL A 25 -1.28 21.57 14.21
CA VAL A 25 -0.32 20.56 14.60
C VAL A 25 1.02 21.22 14.95
N HIS A 26 1.60 20.84 16.09
CA HIS A 26 2.93 21.26 16.51
C HIS A 26 3.86 20.05 16.66
N ASP A 27 5.14 20.26 16.39
CA ASP A 27 6.18 19.26 16.63
C ASP A 27 6.64 19.20 18.10
N SER A 28 7.65 18.36 18.37
CA SER A 28 8.22 18.16 19.71
C SER A 28 8.92 19.39 20.29
N GLU A 29 9.24 20.38 19.46
CA GLU A 29 9.86 21.66 19.83
C GLU A 29 8.83 22.79 19.97
N GLY A 30 7.54 22.48 19.76
CA GLY A 30 6.45 23.46 19.82
C GLY A 30 6.32 24.32 18.56
N ARG A 31 6.99 23.96 17.46
CA ARG A 31 6.85 24.66 16.18
C ARG A 31 5.61 24.16 15.46
N GLU A 32 4.80 25.08 14.95
CA GLU A 32 3.67 24.75 14.07
C GLU A 32 4.20 24.09 12.78
N ILE A 33 3.56 22.99 12.36
CA ILE A 33 3.89 22.27 11.14
C ILE A 33 2.77 22.39 10.10
N GLU A 34 3.16 22.48 8.82
CA GLU A 34 2.20 22.49 7.72
C GLU A 34 1.33 21.23 7.79
N SER A 35 0.01 21.44 7.77
CA SER A 35 -0.99 20.38 7.87
C SER A 35 -2.12 20.61 6.88
N GLN A 36 -2.75 19.51 6.48
CA GLN A 36 -3.79 19.46 5.47
C GLN A 36 -4.99 18.67 6.00
N LEU A 37 -6.20 19.20 5.84
CA LEU A 37 -7.43 18.48 6.15
C LEU A 37 -8.02 17.87 4.87
N LEU A 38 -8.37 16.60 4.94
CA LEU A 38 -9.01 15.83 3.86
C LEU A 38 -10.37 15.34 4.36
N PRO A 39 -11.49 15.60 3.68
CA PRO A 39 -12.76 14.99 4.05
C PRO A 39 -12.66 13.46 4.01
N ILE A 40 -13.30 12.79 4.97
CA ILE A 40 -13.38 11.32 4.96
C ILE A 40 -14.38 10.88 3.90
N ALA A 41 -13.96 10.00 3.00
CA ALA A 41 -14.82 9.46 1.95
C ALA A 41 -16.00 8.69 2.54
N ASN A 42 -17.18 8.81 1.92
CA ASN A 42 -18.37 8.07 2.35
C ASN A 42 -18.11 6.55 2.37
N ALA A 43 -17.41 6.00 1.38
CA ALA A 43 -17.06 4.57 1.35
C ALA A 43 -16.29 4.13 2.62
N SER A 44 -15.29 4.90 3.05
CA SER A 44 -14.53 4.64 4.28
C SER A 44 -15.37 4.80 5.54
N SER A 45 -16.25 5.80 5.60
CA SER A 45 -17.15 6.01 6.74
C SER A 45 -18.16 4.86 6.90
N HIS A 46 -18.78 4.41 5.80
CA HIS A 46 -19.69 3.26 5.82
C HIS A 46 -18.97 1.98 6.23
N LEU A 47 -17.76 1.75 5.68
CA LEU A 47 -16.94 0.59 6.04
C LEU A 47 -16.64 0.57 7.54
N ARG A 48 -16.21 1.72 8.09
CA ARG A 48 -15.94 1.89 9.52
C ARG A 48 -17.17 1.59 10.36
N ASP A 49 -18.29 2.24 10.08
CA ASP A 49 -19.47 2.15 10.94
C ASP A 49 -19.99 0.70 11.00
N ARG A 50 -19.94 -0.01 9.86
CA ARG A 50 -20.28 -1.43 9.78
C ARG A 50 -19.28 -2.31 10.57
N HIS A 51 -17.99 -2.20 10.29
CA HIS A 51 -17.00 -3.11 10.87
C HIS A 51 -16.70 -2.84 12.34
N VAL A 52 -16.83 -1.59 12.81
CA VAL A 52 -16.76 -1.29 14.24
C VAL A 52 -17.88 -1.99 14.99
N LYS A 53 -19.12 -1.98 14.47
CA LYS A 53 -20.22 -2.73 15.07
C LYS A 53 -19.96 -4.24 15.05
N ALA A 54 -19.42 -4.78 13.94
CA ALA A 54 -19.13 -6.20 13.82
C ALA A 54 -18.03 -6.68 14.78
N TYR A 55 -16.97 -5.89 14.95
CA TYR A 55 -15.81 -6.28 15.76
C TYR A 55 -15.97 -5.96 17.24
N LEU A 56 -16.65 -4.85 17.58
CA LEU A 56 -16.78 -4.38 18.95
C LEU A 56 -18.19 -4.56 19.54
N GLY A 57 -19.17 -4.98 18.73
CA GLY A 57 -20.56 -5.17 19.15
C GLY A 57 -21.35 -3.87 19.34
N THR A 58 -20.72 -2.71 19.14
CA THR A 58 -21.34 -1.39 19.36
C THR A 58 -21.06 -0.45 18.19
N SER A 59 -22.05 0.35 17.80
CA SER A 59 -21.85 1.39 16.80
C SER A 59 -20.90 2.49 17.32
N PRO A 60 -20.09 3.10 16.45
CA PRO A 60 -19.20 4.19 16.86
C PRO A 60 -19.99 5.39 17.40
N ALA A 61 -19.60 5.92 18.56
CA ALA A 61 -20.25 7.08 19.18
C ALA A 61 -19.95 8.42 18.48
N ALA A 62 -18.86 8.49 17.73
CA ALA A 62 -18.43 9.70 17.02
C ALA A 62 -18.26 9.43 15.53
N SER A 63 -18.46 10.46 14.71
CA SER A 63 -18.26 10.40 13.25
C SER A 63 -17.22 11.45 12.85
N PRO A 64 -15.93 11.07 12.75
CA PRO A 64 -14.89 12.00 12.31
C PRO A 64 -15.20 12.50 10.90
N LYS A 65 -14.90 13.78 10.66
CA LYS A 65 -15.23 14.46 9.40
C LYS A 65 -14.03 14.58 8.48
N PHE A 66 -12.84 14.65 9.05
CA PHE A 66 -11.60 14.87 8.31
C PHE A 66 -10.51 13.90 8.74
N TRP A 67 -9.59 13.63 7.83
CA TRP A 67 -8.22 13.25 8.15
C TRP A 67 -7.38 14.53 8.25
N VAL A 68 -6.65 14.70 9.36
CA VAL A 68 -5.52 15.64 9.37
C VAL A 68 -4.27 14.90 8.89
N ALA A 69 -3.67 15.42 7.82
CA ALA A 69 -2.40 14.96 7.27
C ALA A 69 -1.29 15.92 7.66
N PHE A 70 -0.14 15.42 8.11
CA PHE A 70 1.05 16.23 8.40
C PHE A 70 2.34 15.41 8.29
N PRO A 71 3.47 16.04 7.89
CA PRO A 71 4.75 15.36 7.84
C PRO A 71 5.29 15.09 9.25
N ALA A 72 5.77 13.86 9.47
CA ALA A 72 6.47 13.44 10.66
C ALA A 72 7.93 13.09 10.31
N SER A 73 8.84 13.41 11.22
CA SER A 73 10.27 13.11 11.14
C SER A 73 10.70 12.47 12.46
N VAL A 74 11.11 11.21 12.39
CA VAL A 74 11.40 10.39 13.56
C VAL A 74 12.79 9.79 13.45
N ALA A 75 13.56 9.90 14.53
CA ALA A 75 14.91 9.37 14.61
C ALA A 75 14.93 7.82 14.48
N PRO A 76 16.07 7.24 14.06
CA PRO A 76 16.26 5.79 14.11
C PRO A 76 16.03 5.20 15.51
N LEU A 77 15.32 4.07 15.60
CA LEU A 77 15.03 3.38 16.87
C LEU A 77 14.59 4.35 17.97
N GLY A 78 13.64 5.21 17.63
CA GLY A 78 13.35 6.43 18.37
C GLY A 78 11.91 6.87 18.26
N PHE A 79 11.54 7.93 18.98
CA PHE A 79 10.22 8.52 18.88
C PHE A 79 10.26 10.05 18.84
N SER A 80 9.20 10.63 18.28
CA SER A 80 8.91 12.06 18.31
C SER A 80 7.48 12.29 18.78
N THR A 81 7.23 13.36 19.53
CA THR A 81 5.89 13.74 19.99
C THR A 81 5.35 14.88 19.15
N TYR A 82 4.08 14.80 18.77
CA TYR A 82 3.35 15.83 18.05
C TYR A 82 2.11 16.20 18.84
N PHE A 83 1.71 17.47 18.79
CA PHE A 83 0.57 18.00 19.53
C PHE A 83 -0.48 18.49 18.54
N ILE A 84 -1.68 17.92 18.61
CA ILE A 84 -2.83 18.30 17.80
C ILE A 84 -3.80 19.05 18.71
N SER A 85 -4.19 20.26 18.33
CA SER A 85 -5.08 21.13 19.12
C SER A 85 -6.08 21.87 18.24
N ILE A 86 -7.19 22.30 18.82
CA ILE A 86 -8.12 23.22 18.16
C ILE A 86 -7.55 24.64 18.22
N GLY A 87 -7.43 25.33 17.08
CA GLY A 87 -6.80 26.65 16.98
C GLY A 87 -7.57 27.63 16.11
N LYS A 88 -7.27 28.94 16.25
CA LYS A 88 -7.87 30.03 15.44
C LYS A 88 -7.31 30.12 14.02
N ARG A 89 -6.06 29.68 13.82
CA ARG A 89 -5.42 29.55 12.51
C ARG A 89 -5.45 28.06 12.19
N SER A 90 -6.11 27.65 11.11
CA SER A 90 -6.43 26.24 10.88
C SER A 90 -5.56 25.62 9.80
N ALA A 91 -5.36 24.31 9.89
CA ALA A 91 -4.83 23.48 8.83
C ALA A 91 -5.53 23.79 7.50
N SER A 92 -4.77 23.72 6.40
CA SER A 92 -5.31 24.01 5.08
C SER A 92 -6.32 22.93 4.68
N ILE A 93 -7.58 23.33 4.44
CA ILE A 93 -8.59 22.39 3.94
C ILE A 93 -8.30 22.14 2.46
N SER A 94 -8.25 20.86 2.08
CA SER A 94 -7.99 20.47 0.70
C SER A 94 -9.06 21.05 -0.22
N SER A 95 -8.63 21.70 -1.29
CA SER A 95 -9.55 22.16 -2.33
C SER A 95 -10.14 20.95 -3.04
N THR A 96 -11.47 20.92 -3.13
CA THR A 96 -12.23 19.81 -3.71
C THR A 96 -12.75 20.21 -5.08
N SER A 97 -12.59 19.34 -6.06
CA SER A 97 -13.13 19.51 -7.42
C SER A 97 -13.64 18.17 -7.96
N THR A 98 -14.72 18.19 -8.73
CA THR A 98 -15.24 17.00 -9.43
C THR A 98 -14.89 17.08 -10.90
N LEU A 99 -14.51 15.95 -11.51
CA LEU A 99 -14.28 15.88 -12.95
C LEU A 99 -15.63 15.75 -13.66
N ASN A 100 -16.21 16.85 -14.13
CA ASN A 100 -17.48 16.81 -14.87
C ASN A 100 -17.23 16.46 -16.35
N SER A 101 -17.92 15.44 -16.86
CA SER A 101 -17.87 15.04 -18.28
C SER A 101 -18.65 15.98 -19.22
N GLN A 102 -19.38 16.96 -18.67
CA GLN A 102 -20.17 17.94 -19.44
C GLN A 102 -19.54 19.34 -19.37
N GLY A 103 -18.61 19.61 -20.29
CA GLY A 103 -18.05 20.92 -20.55
C GLY A 103 -17.01 20.83 -21.66
N SER A 104 -17.10 21.67 -22.70
CA SER A 104 -16.39 21.53 -23.98
C SER A 104 -14.89 21.82 -23.95
N GLU A 105 -14.21 21.62 -22.82
CA GLU A 105 -12.76 21.63 -22.73
C GLU A 105 -12.30 20.40 -21.96
N SER A 106 -12.10 19.30 -22.70
CA SER A 106 -11.47 18.08 -22.19
C SER A 106 -10.00 18.36 -21.89
N ARG A 107 -9.72 18.99 -20.74
CA ARG A 107 -8.35 19.15 -20.26
C ARG A 107 -7.96 17.88 -19.53
N ASN A 108 -6.94 17.17 -20.02
CA ASN A 108 -6.26 16.12 -19.26
C ASN A 108 -5.93 16.66 -17.87
N LEU A 109 -6.43 15.99 -16.83
CA LEU A 109 -6.31 16.46 -15.46
C LEU A 109 -5.00 15.97 -14.87
N GLN A 110 -4.15 16.91 -14.46
CA GLN A 110 -2.92 16.60 -13.76
C GLN A 110 -3.14 16.58 -12.23
N VAL A 111 -2.56 15.57 -11.59
CA VAL A 111 -2.56 15.32 -10.14
C VAL A 111 -1.11 15.13 -9.69
N GLY A 112 -0.74 15.71 -8.55
CA GLY A 112 0.62 15.71 -8.03
C GLY A 112 1.26 17.09 -8.12
N GLN A 113 1.57 17.65 -6.94
CA GLN A 113 2.25 18.94 -6.80
C GLN A 113 3.78 18.82 -6.69
N GLY A 114 4.27 17.59 -6.54
CA GLY A 114 5.70 17.28 -6.44
C GLY A 114 6.34 17.00 -7.81
N ARG A 115 7.42 16.21 -7.78
CA ARG A 115 8.09 15.72 -8.99
C ARG A 115 7.29 14.65 -9.73
N LEU A 116 6.58 13.81 -8.98
CA LEU A 116 5.69 12.79 -9.50
C LEU A 116 4.35 13.42 -9.87
N LYS A 117 3.89 13.13 -11.08
CA LYS A 117 2.64 13.60 -11.63
C LYS A 117 1.91 12.47 -12.33
N LEU A 118 0.59 12.48 -12.19
CA LEU A 118 -0.34 11.59 -12.85
C LEU A 118 -1.28 12.40 -13.72
N GLN A 119 -1.59 11.89 -14.92
CA GLN A 119 -2.59 12.48 -15.80
C GLN A 119 -3.80 11.58 -15.91
N TYR A 120 -4.98 12.14 -15.72
CA TYR A 120 -6.27 11.47 -15.91
C TYR A 120 -6.92 12.03 -17.17
N ASP A 121 -7.56 11.15 -17.95
CA ASP A 121 -8.36 11.55 -19.08
C ASP A 121 -9.72 12.12 -18.65
N ALA A 122 -10.53 12.55 -19.63
CA ALA A 122 -11.86 13.13 -19.37
C ALA A 122 -12.87 12.13 -18.77
N ALA A 123 -12.63 10.82 -18.92
CA ALA A 123 -13.44 9.76 -18.30
C ALA A 123 -12.99 9.45 -16.87
N GLY A 124 -11.92 10.10 -16.39
CA GLY A 124 -11.37 9.82 -15.07
C GLY A 124 -10.49 8.59 -15.02
N ALA A 125 -10.07 8.05 -16.18
CA ALA A 125 -9.10 6.97 -16.22
C ALA A 125 -7.68 7.55 -16.17
N LEU A 126 -6.84 6.93 -15.35
CA LEU A 126 -5.42 7.27 -15.30
C LEU A 126 -4.78 6.87 -16.63
N SER A 127 -4.07 7.80 -17.27
CA SER A 127 -3.55 7.66 -18.64
C SER A 127 -2.04 7.84 -18.75
N GLN A 128 -1.43 8.65 -17.87
CA GLN A 128 0.02 8.90 -17.90
C GLN A 128 0.63 9.01 -16.51
N TYR A 129 1.84 8.48 -16.40
CA TYR A 129 2.76 8.65 -15.27
C TYR A 129 3.95 9.50 -15.72
N SER A 130 4.38 10.46 -14.90
CA SER A 130 5.66 11.15 -15.10
C SER A 130 6.39 11.51 -13.79
N ASP A 131 7.71 11.32 -13.75
CA ASP A 131 8.59 11.85 -12.69
C ASP A 131 9.63 12.79 -13.32
N SER A 132 9.54 14.08 -12.98
CA SER A 132 10.41 15.13 -13.53
C SER A 132 11.88 15.03 -13.07
N LYS A 133 12.20 14.30 -12.00
CA LYS A 133 13.57 14.11 -11.55
C LYS A 133 14.28 13.00 -12.34
N THR A 134 13.59 11.89 -12.58
CA THR A 134 14.15 10.75 -13.32
C THR A 134 13.91 10.86 -14.82
N GLN A 135 13.08 11.81 -15.26
CA GLN A 135 12.65 11.98 -16.66
C GLN A 135 11.92 10.74 -17.20
N VAL A 136 11.35 9.94 -16.30
CA VAL A 136 10.54 8.78 -16.67
C VAL A 136 9.15 9.26 -17.01
N GLU A 137 8.70 8.93 -18.22
CA GLU A 137 7.31 9.06 -18.66
C GLU A 137 6.81 7.71 -19.17
N ALA A 138 5.57 7.35 -18.84
CA ALA A 138 4.97 6.11 -19.31
C ALA A 138 3.47 6.29 -19.57
N ASN A 139 2.99 5.69 -20.66
CA ASN A 139 1.57 5.40 -20.81
C ASN A 139 1.20 4.39 -19.73
N PHE A 140 0.15 4.71 -19.01
CA PHE A 140 -0.20 4.01 -17.80
C PHE A 140 -1.70 3.85 -17.77
N GLU A 141 -2.18 2.61 -17.67
CA GLU A 141 -3.59 2.32 -17.53
C GLU A 141 -3.79 1.39 -16.34
N GLN A 142 -4.77 1.70 -15.50
CA GLN A 142 -5.20 0.84 -14.41
C GLN A 142 -6.61 0.34 -14.68
N LYS A 143 -6.82 -0.97 -14.57
CA LYS A 143 -8.10 -1.64 -14.79
C LYS A 143 -8.41 -2.61 -13.67
N TYR A 144 -9.70 -2.92 -13.52
CA TYR A 144 -10.17 -4.04 -12.71
C TYR A 144 -10.77 -5.11 -13.62
N LYS A 145 -10.60 -6.36 -13.22
CA LYS A 145 -11.27 -7.53 -13.82
C LYS A 145 -11.49 -8.57 -12.75
N TYR A 146 -12.38 -9.52 -13.00
CA TYR A 146 -12.42 -10.74 -12.20
C TYR A 146 -12.35 -11.97 -13.08
N TYR A 147 -11.75 -13.02 -12.55
CA TYR A 147 -11.87 -14.35 -13.11
C TYR A 147 -13.12 -15.03 -12.55
N LEU A 148 -13.82 -15.77 -13.40
CA LEU A 148 -14.90 -16.66 -12.98
C LEU A 148 -14.26 -17.94 -12.44
N GLY A 149 -14.56 -18.30 -11.21
CA GLY A 149 -14.11 -19.56 -10.63
C GLY A 149 -14.77 -20.74 -11.33
N GLN A 150 -13.99 -21.76 -11.69
CA GLN A 150 -14.57 -23.01 -12.19
C GLN A 150 -15.34 -23.70 -11.05
N ASP A 151 -16.55 -24.17 -11.35
CA ASP A 151 -17.46 -24.77 -10.36
C ASP A 151 -17.29 -26.29 -10.21
N GLY A 152 -16.39 -26.89 -11.00
CA GLY A 152 -16.18 -28.34 -11.04
C GLY A 152 -17.18 -29.07 -11.94
N SER A 153 -18.00 -28.36 -12.71
CA SER A 153 -18.82 -28.98 -13.75
C SER A 153 -17.96 -29.36 -14.98
N GLY A 154 -18.31 -30.48 -15.61
CA GLY A 154 -17.64 -31.01 -16.81
C GLY A 154 -16.80 -32.26 -16.56
N ASP A 155 -15.91 -32.58 -17.51
CA ASP A 155 -15.11 -33.83 -17.50
C ASP A 155 -13.99 -33.82 -16.46
N ASP A 156 -13.52 -32.64 -16.05
CA ASP A 156 -12.54 -32.46 -14.98
C ASP A 156 -13.22 -31.77 -13.79
N PRO A 157 -13.48 -32.49 -12.68
CA PRO A 157 -14.28 -32.03 -11.56
C PRO A 157 -13.57 -31.00 -10.66
N GLN A 158 -12.35 -30.56 -11.00
CA GLN A 158 -11.62 -29.61 -10.16
C GLN A 158 -12.29 -28.23 -10.10
N ALA A 159 -12.87 -27.84 -8.96
CA ALA A 159 -13.33 -26.47 -8.76
C ALA A 159 -12.19 -25.50 -8.40
N SER A 160 -12.41 -24.19 -8.55
CA SER A 160 -11.68 -23.17 -7.80
C SER A 160 -12.15 -23.18 -6.34
N GLY A 161 -11.22 -23.02 -5.39
CA GLY A 161 -11.54 -22.98 -3.97
C GLY A 161 -10.44 -22.30 -3.15
N ALA A 162 -10.37 -22.60 -1.85
CA ALA A 162 -9.41 -21.98 -0.95
C ALA A 162 -7.95 -22.13 -1.41
N TYR A 163 -7.58 -23.28 -1.98
CA TYR A 163 -6.23 -23.62 -2.41
C TYR A 163 -6.03 -23.45 -3.91
N ILE A 164 -7.01 -23.88 -4.70
CA ILE A 164 -6.89 -23.97 -6.16
C ILE A 164 -7.48 -22.74 -6.83
N PHE A 165 -6.67 -22.09 -7.67
CA PHE A 165 -7.12 -21.09 -8.64
C PHE A 165 -7.29 -21.77 -10.01
N ARG A 166 -8.53 -21.92 -10.48
CA ARG A 166 -8.89 -22.48 -11.78
C ARG A 166 -9.89 -21.57 -12.50
N PRO A 167 -9.42 -20.56 -13.23
CA PRO A 167 -10.31 -19.63 -13.92
C PRO A 167 -11.01 -20.31 -15.11
N LYS A 168 -12.34 -20.19 -15.22
CA LYS A 168 -13.12 -20.62 -16.41
C LYS A 168 -13.34 -19.51 -17.44
N GLY A 169 -13.13 -18.26 -17.05
CA GLY A 169 -13.31 -17.09 -17.91
C GLY A 169 -12.82 -15.82 -17.23
N VAL A 170 -12.81 -14.72 -17.97
CA VAL A 170 -12.39 -13.40 -17.50
C VAL A 170 -13.44 -12.36 -17.86
N VAL A 171 -13.80 -11.51 -16.89
CA VAL A 171 -14.76 -10.43 -17.08
C VAL A 171 -14.09 -9.10 -16.73
N PRO A 172 -13.92 -8.17 -17.69
CA PRO A 172 -13.42 -6.84 -17.40
C PRO A 172 -14.48 -6.04 -16.63
N ILE A 173 -14.05 -5.30 -15.61
CA ILE A 173 -14.90 -4.36 -14.90
C ILE A 173 -14.75 -2.99 -15.56
N LYS A 174 -15.87 -2.42 -15.98
CA LYS A 174 -15.92 -1.05 -16.47
C LYS A 174 -16.27 -0.13 -15.31
N THR A 175 -15.72 1.08 -15.33
CA THR A 175 -16.19 2.14 -14.46
C THR A 175 -17.63 2.48 -14.85
N ASP A 176 -18.54 2.52 -13.89
CA ASP A 176 -19.96 2.80 -14.17
C ASP A 176 -20.17 4.18 -14.80
N GLY A 177 -19.21 5.09 -14.65
CA GLY A 177 -19.21 6.45 -15.23
C GLY A 177 -20.30 7.37 -14.66
N GLN A 178 -21.18 6.83 -13.81
CA GLN A 178 -22.26 7.55 -13.16
C GLN A 178 -21.77 8.51 -12.09
N VAL A 179 -20.68 8.15 -11.40
CA VAL A 179 -20.07 8.97 -10.35
C VAL A 179 -18.75 9.53 -10.88
N PRO A 180 -18.65 10.85 -11.11
CA PRO A 180 -17.39 11.46 -11.53
C PRO A 180 -16.33 11.33 -10.43
N PRO A 181 -15.04 11.17 -10.78
CA PRO A 181 -13.97 11.19 -9.79
C PRO A 181 -13.95 12.50 -8.99
N THR A 182 -13.71 12.37 -7.68
CA THR A 182 -13.47 13.52 -6.80
C THR A 182 -11.98 13.72 -6.64
N ILE A 183 -11.49 14.94 -6.87
CA ILE A 183 -10.09 15.28 -6.74
C ILE A 183 -9.91 16.26 -5.57
N LEU A 184 -9.06 15.86 -4.63
CA LEU A 184 -8.66 16.65 -3.48
C LEU A 184 -7.24 17.14 -3.71
N ARG A 185 -7.00 18.45 -3.62
CA ARG A 185 -5.67 19.05 -3.74
C ARG A 185 -5.32 19.84 -2.50
N GLY A 186 -4.14 19.58 -1.94
CA GLY A 186 -3.62 20.33 -0.80
C GLY A 186 -2.10 20.27 -0.69
N PRO A 187 -1.50 21.04 0.23
CA PRO A 187 -0.07 21.31 0.20
C PRO A 187 0.82 20.09 0.51
N ILE A 188 0.27 19.00 1.07
CA ILE A 188 1.00 17.78 1.45
C ILE A 188 0.79 16.68 0.41
N LEU A 189 -0.45 16.50 -0.07
CA LEU A 189 -0.81 15.44 -1.00
C LEU A 189 -2.04 15.81 -1.82
N ASP A 190 -2.15 15.17 -2.99
CA ASP A 190 -3.37 15.13 -3.77
C ASP A 190 -3.99 13.72 -3.71
N GLU A 191 -5.33 13.63 -3.70
CA GLU A 191 -6.08 12.38 -3.80
C GLU A 191 -7.05 12.40 -4.98
N VAL A 192 -7.20 11.25 -5.64
CA VAL A 192 -8.28 11.00 -6.60
C VAL A 192 -9.13 9.85 -6.09
N HIS A 193 -10.39 10.14 -5.87
CA HIS A 193 -11.40 9.24 -5.32
C HIS A 193 -12.28 8.76 -6.46
N GLN A 194 -12.38 7.44 -6.63
CA GLN A 194 -13.07 6.81 -7.75
C GLN A 194 -14.00 5.71 -7.23
N GLN A 195 -15.30 5.86 -7.51
CA GLN A 195 -16.23 4.74 -7.46
C GLN A 195 -16.10 3.98 -8.79
N ILE A 196 -15.48 2.80 -8.76
CA ILE A 196 -15.30 2.00 -9.98
C ILE A 196 -16.63 1.35 -10.35
N ASN A 197 -17.23 0.63 -9.41
CA ASN A 197 -18.57 0.05 -9.53
C ASN A 197 -19.19 -0.04 -8.11
N PRO A 198 -20.38 -0.62 -7.89
CA PRO A 198 -21.04 -0.58 -6.57
C PRO A 198 -20.26 -1.25 -5.42
N TRP A 199 -19.28 -2.10 -5.71
CA TRP A 199 -18.53 -2.89 -4.72
C TRP A 199 -17.01 -2.70 -4.82
N ILE A 200 -16.54 -1.70 -5.58
CA ILE A 200 -15.13 -1.34 -5.70
C ILE A 200 -14.99 0.18 -5.63
N TYR A 201 -14.30 0.64 -4.59
CA TYR A 201 -13.91 2.03 -4.41
C TYR A 201 -12.38 2.13 -4.34
N GLN A 202 -11.82 3.16 -4.96
CA GLN A 202 -10.38 3.37 -5.04
C GLN A 202 -10.02 4.82 -4.66
N ILE A 203 -8.94 4.97 -3.89
CA ILE A 203 -8.29 6.26 -3.64
C ILE A 203 -6.84 6.18 -4.12
N THR A 204 -6.50 6.97 -5.13
CA THR A 204 -5.12 7.15 -5.60
C THR A 204 -4.51 8.38 -4.95
N ARG A 205 -3.36 8.24 -4.29
CA ARG A 205 -2.69 9.33 -3.57
C ARG A 205 -1.32 9.63 -4.16
N VAL A 206 -1.04 10.92 -4.34
CA VAL A 206 0.27 11.44 -4.76
C VAL A 206 0.75 12.44 -3.72
N TYR A 207 1.71 12.01 -2.90
CA TYR A 207 2.32 12.86 -1.88
C TYR A 207 3.36 13.77 -2.52
N LYS A 208 3.36 15.07 -2.16
CA LYS A 208 4.28 16.08 -2.72
C LYS A 208 5.77 15.71 -2.56
N GLY A 209 6.12 15.08 -1.45
CA GLY A 209 7.49 14.68 -1.10
C GLY A 209 7.88 13.24 -1.47
N LYS A 210 6.97 12.45 -2.03
CA LYS A 210 7.22 11.04 -2.39
C LYS A 210 7.25 10.87 -3.91
N ASP A 211 7.84 9.76 -4.36
CA ASP A 211 8.02 9.43 -5.77
C ASP A 211 7.41 8.09 -6.15
N TYR A 212 6.37 7.72 -5.44
CA TYR A 212 5.54 6.57 -5.73
C TYR A 212 4.07 6.98 -5.65
N VAL A 213 3.23 6.19 -6.30
CA VAL A 213 1.77 6.27 -6.20
C VAL A 213 1.31 5.31 -5.12
N GLU A 214 0.49 5.77 -4.18
CA GLU A 214 -0.25 4.88 -3.27
C GLU A 214 -1.66 4.70 -3.84
N THR A 215 -2.12 3.45 -3.92
CA THR A 215 -3.51 3.14 -4.25
C THR A 215 -4.12 2.35 -3.10
N GLU A 216 -5.16 2.91 -2.50
CA GLU A 216 -6.01 2.25 -1.50
C GLU A 216 -7.28 1.75 -2.20
N PHE A 217 -7.64 0.50 -1.96
CA PHE A 217 -8.84 -0.12 -2.51
C PHE A 217 -9.75 -0.60 -1.38
N ILE A 218 -11.05 -0.41 -1.56
CA ILE A 218 -12.11 -1.03 -0.77
C ILE A 218 -12.89 -1.93 -1.71
N VAL A 219 -12.85 -3.24 -1.45
CA VAL A 219 -13.42 -4.26 -2.33
C VAL A 219 -14.39 -5.12 -1.56
N GLY A 220 -15.62 -5.17 -2.06
CA GLY A 220 -16.69 -6.02 -1.59
C GLY A 220 -17.92 -5.23 -1.13
N PRO A 221 -19.03 -5.91 -0.80
CA PRO A 221 -19.20 -7.36 -0.89
C PRO A 221 -19.13 -7.85 -2.34
N ILE A 222 -18.33 -8.88 -2.62
CA ILE A 222 -18.28 -9.45 -3.98
C ILE A 222 -19.64 -10.10 -4.26
N PRO A 223 -20.38 -9.65 -5.30
CA PRO A 223 -21.71 -10.19 -5.58
C PRO A 223 -21.60 -11.62 -6.11
N VAL A 224 -22.50 -12.49 -5.66
CA VAL A 224 -22.56 -13.91 -6.07
C VAL A 224 -24.01 -14.37 -6.31
N ASP A 225 -24.96 -13.44 -6.38
CA ASP A 225 -26.38 -13.73 -6.65
C ASP A 225 -26.61 -14.29 -8.06
N ASP A 226 -25.61 -14.15 -8.93
CA ASP A 226 -25.52 -14.77 -10.25
C ASP A 226 -24.96 -16.20 -10.21
N GLU A 227 -24.82 -16.79 -9.01
CA GLU A 227 -24.28 -18.13 -8.76
C GLU A 227 -22.85 -18.34 -9.29
N ASN A 228 -22.09 -17.25 -9.49
CA ASN A 228 -20.72 -17.32 -9.97
C ASN A 228 -19.72 -16.84 -8.93
N GLY A 229 -18.77 -17.70 -8.58
CA GLY A 229 -17.57 -17.33 -7.83
C GLY A 229 -16.68 -16.37 -8.62
N LYS A 230 -16.12 -15.36 -7.94
CA LYS A 230 -15.34 -14.28 -8.56
C LYS A 230 -14.02 -14.06 -7.84
N GLU A 231 -12.96 -13.92 -8.62
CA GLU A 231 -11.60 -13.68 -8.15
C GLU A 231 -11.12 -12.36 -8.76
N LEU A 232 -11.20 -11.28 -7.97
CA LEU A 232 -10.94 -9.91 -8.43
C LEU A 232 -9.44 -9.64 -8.52
N SER A 233 -9.03 -9.06 -9.64
CA SER A 233 -7.68 -8.54 -9.86
C SER A 233 -7.69 -7.08 -10.32
N THR A 234 -6.71 -6.31 -9.84
CA THR A 234 -6.31 -5.04 -10.46
C THR A 234 -5.20 -5.32 -11.49
N GLU A 235 -5.24 -4.62 -12.61
CA GLU A 235 -4.26 -4.69 -13.70
C GLU A 235 -3.61 -3.33 -13.89
N ILE A 236 -2.28 -3.32 -13.91
CA ILE A 236 -1.47 -2.18 -14.32
C ILE A 236 -0.88 -2.49 -15.68
N ILE A 237 -1.18 -1.65 -16.67
CA ILE A 237 -0.82 -1.85 -18.07
C ILE A 237 0.02 -0.68 -18.55
N THR A 238 1.12 -1.01 -19.23
CA THR A 238 2.06 -0.07 -19.85
C THR A 238 2.42 -0.55 -21.25
N SER A 239 3.17 0.26 -22.00
CA SER A 239 3.74 -0.14 -23.30
C SER A 239 5.11 -0.82 -23.19
N MET A 240 5.51 -1.28 -22.00
CA MET A 240 6.84 -1.88 -21.77
C MET A 240 6.96 -3.23 -22.48
N ALA A 241 8.06 -3.45 -23.20
CA ALA A 241 8.34 -4.71 -23.88
C ALA A 241 9.03 -5.71 -22.93
N THR A 242 8.26 -6.32 -22.05
CA THR A 242 8.80 -7.15 -20.94
C THR A 242 9.18 -8.58 -21.34
N ASN A 243 8.89 -8.99 -22.58
CA ASN A 243 9.29 -10.26 -23.18
C ASN A 243 9.01 -11.47 -22.26
N LYS A 244 7.74 -11.61 -21.85
CA LYS A 244 7.23 -12.66 -20.94
C LYS A 244 7.88 -12.72 -19.56
N THR A 245 8.79 -11.80 -19.24
CA THR A 245 9.60 -11.84 -18.02
C THR A 245 9.03 -10.90 -16.97
N PHE A 246 8.96 -11.39 -15.75
CA PHE A 246 8.60 -10.61 -14.56
C PHE A 246 9.32 -11.19 -13.35
N TYR A 247 9.29 -10.48 -12.22
CA TYR A 247 10.04 -10.86 -11.03
C TYR A 247 9.15 -10.75 -9.80
N THR A 248 9.12 -11.79 -8.98
CA THR A 248 8.36 -11.80 -7.72
C THR A 248 9.28 -12.13 -6.56
N ASP A 249 8.99 -11.57 -5.39
CA ASP A 249 9.75 -11.90 -4.19
C ASP A 249 9.58 -13.35 -3.74
N SER A 250 10.53 -13.82 -2.93
CA SER A 250 10.44 -15.04 -2.14
C SER A 250 10.39 -14.67 -0.66
N SER A 251 9.21 -14.75 -0.06
CA SER A 251 8.98 -14.43 1.37
C SER A 251 9.54 -13.06 1.78
N GLY A 252 9.36 -12.05 0.93
CA GLY A 252 9.83 -10.69 1.15
C GLY A 252 11.33 -10.45 0.92
N ARG A 253 12.06 -11.44 0.38
CA ARG A 253 13.53 -11.40 0.22
C ARG A 253 13.92 -11.38 -1.26
N ASP A 254 14.55 -12.44 -1.76
CA ASP A 254 15.09 -12.52 -3.10
C ASP A 254 14.00 -12.33 -4.16
N PHE A 255 14.27 -11.51 -5.18
CA PHE A 255 13.40 -11.44 -6.36
C PHE A 255 13.80 -12.55 -7.33
N ILE A 256 12.84 -13.43 -7.63
CA ILE A 256 13.02 -14.57 -8.53
C ILE A 256 12.48 -14.20 -9.90
N LYS A 257 13.32 -14.40 -10.93
CA LYS A 257 12.92 -14.26 -12.32
C LYS A 257 11.87 -15.32 -12.68
N ARG A 258 10.73 -14.88 -13.19
CA ARG A 258 9.64 -15.69 -13.71
C ARG A 258 9.53 -15.46 -15.21
N VAL A 259 9.26 -16.52 -15.97
CA VAL A 259 9.00 -16.46 -17.41
C VAL A 259 7.66 -17.13 -17.65
N ARG A 260 6.72 -16.40 -18.27
CA ARG A 260 5.38 -16.89 -18.57
C ARG A 260 5.46 -18.20 -19.38
N ASP A 261 4.69 -19.19 -18.98
CA ASP A 261 4.58 -20.50 -19.64
C ASP A 261 5.91 -21.28 -19.72
N TYR A 262 6.80 -21.08 -18.74
CA TYR A 262 8.11 -21.73 -18.70
C TYR A 262 8.44 -22.31 -17.33
N ARG A 263 9.21 -23.40 -17.33
CA ARG A 263 9.83 -24.03 -16.16
C ARG A 263 11.26 -24.40 -16.52
N SER A 264 12.20 -24.12 -15.61
CA SER A 264 13.63 -24.35 -15.84
C SER A 264 14.04 -25.82 -15.75
N GLU A 265 13.32 -26.59 -14.95
CA GLU A 265 13.69 -27.97 -14.60
C GLU A 265 12.99 -29.03 -15.48
N TRP A 266 11.89 -28.68 -16.14
CA TRP A 266 11.16 -29.59 -17.02
C TRP A 266 10.44 -28.86 -18.15
N LYS A 267 10.14 -29.57 -19.24
CA LYS A 267 9.29 -29.07 -20.32
C LYS A 267 7.83 -29.07 -19.85
N ILE A 268 7.21 -27.89 -19.79
CA ILE A 268 5.82 -27.74 -19.36
C ILE A 268 4.84 -27.92 -20.53
N GLU A 269 3.74 -28.62 -20.28
CA GLU A 269 2.53 -28.57 -21.10
C GLU A 269 1.56 -27.58 -20.46
N VAL A 270 1.18 -26.54 -21.21
CA VAL A 270 0.42 -25.40 -20.67
C VAL A 270 -1.06 -25.70 -20.69
N ASN A 271 -1.58 -26.25 -19.59
CA ASN A 271 -3.01 -26.53 -19.42
C ASN A 271 -3.78 -25.39 -18.73
N GLN A 272 -3.08 -24.51 -18.02
CA GLN A 272 -3.63 -23.38 -17.26
C GLN A 272 -2.79 -22.12 -17.51
N PRO A 273 -3.01 -21.39 -18.62
CA PRO A 273 -2.15 -20.28 -19.04
C PRO A 273 -2.23 -19.05 -18.11
N VAL A 274 -3.28 -18.95 -17.28
CA VAL A 274 -3.39 -17.92 -16.25
C VAL A 274 -2.88 -18.44 -14.91
N ALA A 275 -3.56 -19.42 -14.32
CA ALA A 275 -3.23 -19.91 -12.98
C ALA A 275 -1.80 -20.47 -12.87
N GLY A 276 -1.29 -21.12 -13.93
CA GLY A 276 0.08 -21.62 -13.98
C GLY A 276 1.17 -20.54 -13.97
N ASN A 277 0.79 -19.27 -14.12
CA ASN A 277 1.68 -18.12 -14.10
C ASN A 277 1.46 -17.19 -12.91
N TYR A 278 0.56 -17.54 -11.98
CA TYR A 278 0.41 -16.81 -10.72
C TYR A 278 1.48 -17.24 -9.70
N TYR A 279 2.01 -16.25 -8.97
CA TYR A 279 3.04 -16.46 -7.95
C TYR A 279 2.67 -15.70 -6.67
N PRO A 280 3.14 -16.17 -5.50
CA PRO A 280 2.97 -15.44 -4.25
C PRO A 280 3.80 -14.16 -4.25
N ILE A 281 3.24 -13.09 -3.70
CA ILE A 281 3.87 -11.79 -3.52
C ILE A 281 3.70 -11.38 -2.06
N ASN A 282 4.81 -11.19 -1.34
CA ASN A 282 4.80 -10.75 0.06
C ASN A 282 5.48 -9.39 0.25
N LEU A 283 6.34 -9.00 -0.68
CA LEU A 283 6.94 -7.68 -0.76
C LEU A 283 6.48 -6.97 -2.03
N GLY A 284 6.65 -7.62 -3.19
CA GLY A 284 6.34 -6.97 -4.45
C GLY A 284 6.63 -7.79 -5.70
N ILE A 285 6.22 -7.21 -6.81
CA ILE A 285 6.40 -7.71 -8.18
C ILE A 285 6.95 -6.58 -9.04
N TYR A 286 7.83 -6.89 -9.99
CA TYR A 286 8.28 -5.90 -10.97
C TYR A 286 8.50 -6.50 -12.36
N VAL A 287 8.47 -5.63 -13.35
CA VAL A 287 8.83 -5.91 -14.75
C VAL A 287 9.83 -4.87 -15.24
N GLU A 288 10.62 -5.24 -16.26
CA GLU A 288 11.59 -4.35 -16.90
C GLU A 288 11.57 -4.54 -18.42
N ASP A 289 11.99 -3.52 -19.17
CA ASP A 289 12.07 -3.56 -20.65
C ASP A 289 13.45 -3.19 -21.20
N GLY A 290 14.48 -3.11 -20.34
CA GLY A 290 15.82 -2.65 -20.72
C GLY A 290 16.01 -1.13 -20.68
N SER A 291 14.96 -0.36 -20.38
CA SER A 291 15.05 1.10 -20.16
C SER A 291 14.46 1.51 -18.82
N LYS A 292 13.33 0.91 -18.43
CA LYS A 292 12.57 1.23 -17.22
C LYS A 292 12.29 -0.03 -16.41
N GLU A 293 12.03 0.16 -15.12
CA GLU A 293 11.47 -0.84 -14.22
C GLU A 293 10.13 -0.34 -13.68
N LEU A 294 9.06 -1.10 -13.89
CA LEU A 294 7.77 -0.89 -13.21
C LEU A 294 7.72 -1.84 -12.01
N SER A 295 7.64 -1.27 -10.81
CA SER A 295 7.60 -2.01 -9.54
C SER A 295 6.30 -1.75 -8.79
N ILE A 296 5.71 -2.81 -8.23
CA ILE A 296 4.55 -2.73 -7.33
C ILE A 296 4.90 -3.42 -6.01
N LEU A 297 4.75 -2.71 -4.89
CA LEU A 297 4.83 -3.28 -3.54
C LEU A 297 3.43 -3.41 -2.94
N VAL A 298 3.25 -4.39 -2.06
CA VAL A 298 1.95 -4.77 -1.49
C VAL A 298 1.95 -4.62 0.03
N ASP A 299 0.77 -4.38 0.61
CA ASP A 299 0.59 -4.27 2.06
C ASP A 299 0.38 -5.63 2.77
N ARG A 300 0.16 -6.69 2.00
CA ARG A 300 -0.12 -8.06 2.46
C ARG A 300 0.26 -9.09 1.42
N SER A 301 0.25 -10.37 1.82
CA SER A 301 0.40 -11.49 0.89
C SER A 301 -0.75 -11.52 -0.11
N VAL A 302 -0.42 -11.47 -1.40
CA VAL A 302 -1.38 -11.59 -2.52
C VAL A 302 -0.84 -12.51 -3.60
N GLY A 303 -1.72 -12.99 -4.46
CA GLY A 303 -1.32 -13.62 -5.73
C GLY A 303 -1.13 -12.56 -6.81
N GLY A 304 -0.08 -12.67 -7.62
CA GLY A 304 0.05 -11.81 -8.79
C GLY A 304 0.84 -12.43 -9.93
N SER A 305 0.79 -11.76 -11.07
CA SER A 305 1.37 -12.25 -12.32
C SER A 305 1.67 -11.12 -13.32
N SER A 306 2.26 -11.51 -14.44
CA SER A 306 2.26 -10.75 -15.69
C SER A 306 1.76 -11.69 -16.78
N ILE A 307 0.47 -11.61 -17.11
CA ILE A 307 -0.20 -12.48 -18.09
C ILE A 307 0.00 -11.97 -19.52
N LYS A 308 0.29 -10.68 -19.69
CA LYS A 308 0.67 -10.05 -20.95
C LYS A 308 1.91 -9.20 -20.77
N ASP A 309 2.63 -8.97 -21.86
CA ASP A 309 3.80 -8.09 -21.82
C ASP A 309 3.38 -6.65 -21.49
N GLY A 310 4.23 -5.97 -20.71
CA GLY A 310 3.94 -4.62 -20.23
C GLY A 310 2.87 -4.54 -19.14
N GLN A 311 2.43 -5.67 -18.60
CA GLN A 311 1.33 -5.74 -17.62
C GLN A 311 1.75 -6.46 -16.33
N ILE A 312 1.22 -5.98 -15.21
CA ILE A 312 1.22 -6.66 -13.91
C ILE A 312 -0.23 -6.76 -13.42
N GLU A 313 -0.63 -7.89 -12.83
CA GLU A 313 -1.87 -8.02 -12.06
C GLU A 313 -1.65 -8.50 -10.64
N LEU A 314 -2.49 -8.00 -9.74
CA LEU A 314 -2.61 -8.45 -8.36
C LEU A 314 -4.05 -8.91 -8.12
N MET A 315 -4.21 -10.14 -7.67
CA MET A 315 -5.50 -10.66 -7.19
C MET A 315 -5.73 -10.14 -5.77
N LEU A 316 -6.74 -9.29 -5.62
CA LEU A 316 -6.98 -8.53 -4.39
C LEU A 316 -7.94 -9.26 -3.45
N HIS A 317 -8.98 -9.91 -4.00
CA HIS A 317 -10.01 -10.57 -3.21
C HIS A 317 -10.65 -11.72 -3.99
N ARG A 318 -11.16 -12.74 -3.29
CA ARG A 318 -11.79 -13.92 -3.88
C ARG A 318 -13.03 -14.27 -3.06
N ARG A 319 -14.11 -14.62 -3.76
CA ARG A 319 -15.30 -15.21 -3.16
C ARG A 319 -15.81 -16.32 -4.07
N LEU A 320 -15.78 -17.55 -3.58
CA LEU A 320 -16.04 -18.78 -4.34
C LEU A 320 -17.18 -19.56 -3.69
N LEU A 321 -17.94 -20.29 -4.51
CA LEU A 321 -19.16 -20.98 -4.09
C LEU A 321 -18.99 -22.49 -3.97
N ASN A 322 -17.79 -23.01 -4.24
CA ASN A 322 -17.48 -24.44 -4.24
C ASN A 322 -16.20 -24.72 -3.44
N ASP A 323 -16.13 -25.90 -2.82
CA ASP A 323 -14.89 -26.46 -2.25
C ASP A 323 -14.04 -27.06 -3.38
N ASP A 324 -12.71 -26.96 -3.27
CA ASP A 324 -11.79 -27.47 -4.28
C ASP A 324 -11.30 -28.90 -4.01
N GLY A 325 -11.86 -29.58 -3.01
CA GLY A 325 -11.56 -30.98 -2.69
C GLY A 325 -10.17 -31.19 -2.10
N ARG A 326 -9.61 -30.20 -1.39
CA ARG A 326 -8.28 -30.29 -0.75
C ARG A 326 -8.31 -30.47 0.76
N GLY A 327 -9.49 -30.68 1.33
CA GLY A 327 -9.67 -31.14 2.72
C GLY A 327 -10.15 -30.09 3.70
N VAL A 328 -10.34 -28.82 3.28
CA VAL A 328 -11.02 -27.81 4.12
C VAL A 328 -12.53 -28.06 4.18
N ALA A 329 -13.12 -28.61 3.11
CA ALA A 329 -14.53 -28.98 3.01
C ALA A 329 -15.50 -27.78 3.16
N GLU A 330 -15.04 -26.59 2.79
CA GLU A 330 -15.79 -25.34 2.82
C GLU A 330 -15.44 -24.51 1.58
N ALA A 331 -16.45 -23.86 1.01
CA ALA A 331 -16.21 -22.86 -0.03
C ALA A 331 -15.56 -21.61 0.59
N LEU A 332 -14.72 -20.91 -0.18
CA LEU A 332 -14.18 -19.60 0.22
C LEU A 332 -15.26 -18.51 0.08
N ASP A 333 -16.27 -18.54 0.94
CA ASP A 333 -17.44 -17.65 0.97
C ASP A 333 -17.50 -16.84 2.27
N GLU A 334 -16.44 -16.08 2.54
CA GLU A 334 -16.31 -15.27 3.77
C GLU A 334 -17.41 -14.21 3.87
N LYS A 335 -18.04 -14.11 5.04
CA LYS A 335 -19.16 -13.19 5.33
C LYS A 335 -18.99 -12.46 6.65
N VAL A 336 -19.56 -11.28 6.75
CA VAL A 336 -19.73 -10.51 8.00
C VAL A 336 -21.23 -10.39 8.29
N CYS A 337 -21.64 -10.88 9.46
CA CYS A 337 -23.04 -10.89 9.89
C CYS A 337 -23.32 -9.84 10.98
N LEU A 338 -24.39 -9.06 10.81
CA LEU A 338 -24.87 -8.04 11.75
C LEU A 338 -26.40 -8.09 11.79
N ASP A 339 -27.00 -8.11 12.99
CA ASP A 339 -28.45 -8.10 13.20
C ASP A 339 -29.20 -9.11 12.28
N ASP A 340 -28.73 -10.36 12.26
CA ASP A 340 -29.24 -11.47 11.42
C ASP A 340 -29.11 -11.28 9.90
N GLN A 341 -28.37 -10.26 9.44
CA GLN A 341 -28.03 -10.04 8.03
C GLN A 341 -26.55 -10.32 7.77
N CYS A 342 -26.26 -11.24 6.84
CA CYS A 342 -24.90 -11.58 6.44
C CYS A 342 -24.61 -11.10 5.02
N GLU A 343 -23.49 -10.39 4.84
CA GLU A 343 -23.00 -9.98 3.52
C GLU A 343 -21.58 -10.51 3.31
N GLY A 344 -21.16 -10.63 2.05
CA GLY A 344 -19.78 -11.02 1.72
C GLY A 344 -18.76 -10.05 2.32
N LEU A 345 -17.61 -10.58 2.75
CA LEU A 345 -16.54 -9.79 3.37
C LEU A 345 -16.09 -8.65 2.45
N VAL A 346 -15.98 -7.45 3.04
CA VAL A 346 -15.37 -6.28 2.42
C VAL A 346 -13.96 -6.13 2.95
N ILE A 347 -12.98 -5.99 2.06
CA ILE A 347 -11.59 -5.75 2.45
C ILE A 347 -11.17 -4.33 2.08
N GLU A 348 -10.32 -3.75 2.90
CA GLU A 348 -9.56 -2.53 2.58
C GLU A 348 -8.07 -2.90 2.55
N GLY A 349 -7.35 -2.38 1.56
CA GLY A 349 -5.91 -2.61 1.42
C GLY A 349 -5.23 -1.61 0.51
N LYS A 350 -3.90 -1.75 0.40
CA LYS A 350 -3.05 -0.83 -0.36
C LYS A 350 -2.02 -1.54 -1.21
N TYR A 351 -1.71 -0.94 -2.35
CA TYR A 351 -0.50 -1.22 -3.09
C TYR A 351 0.18 0.08 -3.52
N TYR A 352 1.47 -0.03 -3.80
CA TYR A 352 2.34 1.10 -4.05
C TYR A 352 3.09 0.87 -5.33
N LEU A 353 3.16 1.89 -6.17
CA LEU A 353 3.69 1.76 -7.52
C LEU A 353 4.74 2.81 -7.81
N LYS A 354 5.80 2.39 -8.49
CA LYS A 354 6.83 3.28 -9.00
C LYS A 354 7.38 2.80 -10.33
N ILE A 355 7.70 3.77 -11.20
CA ILE A 355 8.46 3.52 -12.42
C ILE A 355 9.81 4.23 -12.30
N ASP A 356 10.89 3.46 -12.33
CA ASP A 356 12.26 3.94 -12.24
C ASP A 356 13.02 3.68 -13.55
N PRO A 357 14.10 4.42 -13.87
CA PRO A 357 15.08 3.99 -14.85
C PRO A 357 15.67 2.62 -14.47
N GLN A 358 16.09 1.84 -15.47
CA GLN A 358 16.65 0.51 -15.20
C GLN A 358 17.85 0.58 -14.25
N GLY A 359 17.83 -0.27 -13.22
CA GLY A 359 18.89 -0.37 -12.20
C GLY A 359 18.71 0.55 -10.98
N ASP A 360 17.76 1.48 -11.00
CA ASP A 360 17.48 2.38 -9.86
C ASP A 360 16.31 1.91 -8.98
N GLY A 361 15.38 1.10 -9.50
CA GLY A 361 14.17 0.70 -8.79
C GLY A 361 14.42 -0.23 -7.60
N ALA A 362 15.50 -1.02 -7.61
CA ALA A 362 15.85 -1.89 -6.50
C ALA A 362 15.99 -1.12 -5.18
N ARG A 363 16.53 0.11 -5.22
CA ARG A 363 16.66 0.93 -4.01
C ARG A 363 15.32 1.23 -3.37
N TRP A 364 14.35 1.64 -4.18
CA TRP A 364 13.00 1.94 -3.71
C TRP A 364 12.32 0.67 -3.20
N ARG A 365 12.37 -0.44 -3.96
CA ARG A 365 11.78 -1.72 -3.54
C ARG A 365 12.27 -2.18 -2.17
N ARG A 366 13.58 -2.05 -1.90
CA ARG A 366 14.18 -2.49 -0.62
C ARG A 366 13.93 -1.53 0.53
N THR A 367 14.13 -0.23 0.31
CA THR A 367 13.97 0.75 1.39
C THR A 367 12.50 0.92 1.77
N PHE A 368 11.64 1.16 0.77
CA PHE A 368 10.21 1.37 1.02
C PHE A 368 9.52 0.08 1.48
N GLY A 369 9.94 -1.08 0.98
CA GLY A 369 9.49 -2.38 1.48
C GLY A 369 9.67 -2.54 3.00
N GLN A 370 10.78 -2.04 3.56
CA GLN A 370 10.97 -2.06 5.02
C GLN A 370 10.16 -0.99 5.75
N GLU A 371 9.87 0.14 5.13
CA GLU A 371 8.95 1.13 5.68
C GLU A 371 7.51 0.59 5.78
N LEU A 372 7.10 -0.26 4.83
CA LEU A 372 5.82 -0.98 4.84
C LEU A 372 5.80 -2.08 5.91
N TYR A 373 6.85 -2.91 5.98
CA TYR A 373 6.93 -4.00 6.96
C TYR A 373 6.98 -3.47 8.41
N SER A 374 7.64 -2.34 8.63
CA SER A 374 7.85 -1.74 9.96
C SER A 374 7.27 -0.33 10.00
N PRO A 375 5.93 -0.15 10.01
CA PRO A 375 5.29 1.18 9.98
C PRO A 375 5.60 2.00 11.25
N LEU A 376 5.37 3.32 11.19
CA LEU A 376 5.42 4.15 12.39
C LEU A 376 4.32 3.71 13.36
N LEU A 377 4.67 3.50 14.62
CA LEU A 377 3.71 3.17 15.67
C LEU A 377 3.22 4.44 16.35
N LEU A 378 1.90 4.56 16.50
CA LEU A 378 1.25 5.73 17.08
C LEU A 378 0.73 5.41 18.48
N ALA A 379 1.05 6.27 19.44
CA ALA A 379 0.47 6.25 20.78
C ALA A 379 -0.18 7.61 21.07
N PHE A 380 -1.44 7.58 21.50
CA PHE A 380 -2.24 8.78 21.75
C PHE A 380 -2.48 8.94 23.25
N ALA A 381 -2.39 10.19 23.71
CA ALA A 381 -2.77 10.61 25.04
C ALA A 381 -3.36 12.01 24.94
N GLU A 382 -4.42 12.26 25.71
CA GLU A 382 -4.93 13.62 25.88
C GLU A 382 -4.05 14.37 26.87
N LYS A 383 -3.81 15.64 26.58
CA LYS A 383 -3.00 16.51 27.41
C LYS A 383 -3.94 17.42 28.22
N ASP A 384 -4.20 17.03 29.46
CA ASP A 384 -4.81 17.93 30.44
C ASP A 384 -3.82 19.05 30.81
N GLY A 385 -4.32 20.26 31.04
CA GLY A 385 -3.54 21.51 31.16
C GLY A 385 -2.17 21.39 31.86
N GLY A 386 -1.17 22.07 31.30
CA GLY A 386 0.24 22.03 31.74
C GLY A 386 1.21 22.00 30.56
N ASN A 387 2.53 22.01 30.81
CA ASN A 387 3.53 21.89 29.74
C ASN A 387 4.07 20.44 29.68
N TRP A 388 3.70 19.67 28.64
CA TRP A 388 4.15 18.28 28.45
C TRP A 388 5.68 18.17 28.43
N GLY A 389 6.37 19.19 27.88
CA GLY A 389 7.83 19.26 27.86
C GLY A 389 8.48 19.39 29.24
N ASN A 390 7.73 19.71 30.29
CA ASN A 390 8.26 19.80 31.66
C ASN A 390 8.24 18.46 32.40
N SER A 391 7.33 17.54 32.03
CA SER A 391 7.15 16.25 32.70
C SER A 391 7.57 15.04 31.86
N HIS A 392 7.69 15.21 30.54
CA HIS A 392 7.96 14.12 29.60
C HIS A 392 9.00 14.53 28.55
N VAL A 393 9.86 13.57 28.19
CA VAL A 393 10.78 13.70 27.07
C VAL A 393 9.95 13.72 25.76
N SER A 394 10.12 14.76 24.95
CA SER A 394 9.33 14.95 23.73
C SER A 394 9.88 14.20 22.51
N SER A 395 11.15 13.79 22.53
CA SER A 395 11.77 12.96 21.50
C SER A 395 12.93 12.10 22.04
N PHE A 396 13.19 10.96 21.40
CA PHE A 396 14.24 10.02 21.78
C PHE A 396 14.85 9.33 20.56
N SER A 397 16.12 8.95 20.66
CA SER A 397 16.82 8.08 19.70
C SER A 397 17.64 7.04 20.45
N GLY A 398 17.45 5.76 20.13
CA GLY A 398 18.28 4.66 20.64
C GLY A 398 19.71 4.65 20.07
N MET A 399 19.93 5.40 18.98
CA MET A 399 21.18 5.49 18.24
C MET A 399 21.89 6.83 18.48
N ASP A 400 23.22 6.85 18.29
CA ASP A 400 23.99 8.10 18.26
C ASP A 400 23.39 9.09 17.23
N PRO A 401 23.22 10.39 17.56
CA PRO A 401 22.59 11.37 16.67
C PRO A 401 23.27 11.52 15.30
N THR A 402 24.55 11.16 15.20
CA THR A 402 25.32 11.21 13.95
C THR A 402 25.33 9.90 13.18
N TYR A 403 24.57 8.90 13.65
CA TYR A 403 24.60 7.54 13.13
C TYR A 403 23.22 7.06 12.69
N SER A 404 23.19 6.40 11.54
CA SER A 404 22.07 5.59 11.06
C SER A 404 22.63 4.31 10.48
N LEU A 405 21.84 3.24 10.48
CA LEU A 405 22.24 2.03 9.77
C LEU A 405 22.40 2.36 8.28
N PRO A 406 23.33 1.69 7.57
CA PRO A 406 23.39 1.78 6.12
C PRO A 406 22.05 1.42 5.48
N GLU A 407 21.68 2.05 4.37
CA GLU A 407 20.38 1.82 3.68
C GLU A 407 20.19 0.37 3.20
N ASN A 408 21.27 -0.41 3.08
CA ASN A 408 21.23 -1.82 2.76
C ASN A 408 21.21 -2.74 3.98
N VAL A 409 21.02 -2.20 5.19
CA VAL A 409 20.96 -2.97 6.43
C VAL A 409 19.68 -2.63 7.18
N ALA A 410 18.84 -3.64 7.40
CA ALA A 410 17.69 -3.54 8.29
C ALA A 410 17.94 -4.29 9.60
N LEU A 411 17.51 -3.72 10.72
CA LEU A 411 17.43 -4.42 12.00
C LEU A 411 16.11 -5.19 12.04
N LEU A 412 16.17 -6.52 11.89
CA LEU A 412 14.97 -7.35 11.83
C LEU A 412 14.53 -7.83 13.22
N THR A 413 15.48 -7.99 14.13
CA THR A 413 15.22 -8.48 15.48
C THR A 413 16.11 -7.75 16.46
N LEU A 414 15.48 -7.19 17.49
CA LEU A 414 16.12 -6.66 18.68
C LEU A 414 15.32 -7.14 19.88
N GLU A 415 15.86 -8.13 20.59
CA GLU A 415 15.17 -8.77 21.70
C GLU A 415 16.10 -8.87 22.92
N ARG A 416 15.51 -8.65 24.10
CA ARG A 416 16.18 -8.85 25.39
C ARG A 416 15.83 -10.24 25.90
N ASN A 417 16.83 -11.09 26.09
CA ASN A 417 16.59 -12.41 26.68
C ASN A 417 16.43 -12.33 28.21
N SER A 418 16.03 -13.46 28.81
CA SER A 418 15.89 -13.61 30.27
C SER A 418 17.18 -13.38 31.07
N LYS A 419 18.35 -13.41 30.43
CA LYS A 419 19.66 -13.12 31.02
C LYS A 419 20.10 -11.67 30.86
N MET A 420 19.23 -10.80 30.35
CA MET A 420 19.50 -9.38 30.06
C MET A 420 20.57 -9.15 28.97
N GLU A 421 20.78 -10.12 28.10
CA GLU A 421 21.61 -10.00 26.90
C GLU A 421 20.76 -9.51 25.72
N VAL A 422 21.38 -8.73 24.82
CA VAL A 422 20.73 -8.15 23.64
C VAL A 422 21.16 -8.93 22.40
N PHE A 423 20.21 -9.53 21.68
CA PHE A 423 20.43 -10.12 20.36
C PHE A 423 20.04 -9.12 19.27
N SER A 424 20.90 -8.98 18.26
CA SER A 424 20.58 -8.18 17.08
C SER A 424 20.88 -8.96 15.81
N PHE A 425 19.87 -9.12 14.94
CA PHE A 425 20.05 -9.66 13.59
C PHE A 425 19.87 -8.55 12.56
N GLY A 426 20.97 -8.24 11.85
CA GLY A 426 20.97 -7.31 10.73
C GLY A 426 20.95 -8.09 9.41
N TRP A 427 20.12 -7.68 8.45
CA TRP A 427 20.10 -8.30 7.13
C TRP A 427 20.55 -7.33 6.04
N LEU A 428 21.36 -7.85 5.11
CA LEU A 428 21.71 -7.18 3.86
C LEU A 428 20.50 -7.24 2.93
N THR A 429 19.84 -6.11 2.71
CA THR A 429 18.56 -6.07 1.99
C THR A 429 18.68 -6.29 0.48
N TYR A 430 19.90 -6.37 -0.05
CA TYR A 430 20.17 -6.47 -1.49
C TYR A 430 20.89 -7.77 -1.82
N THR A 431 20.50 -8.40 -2.92
CA THR A 431 21.29 -9.45 -3.55
C THR A 431 22.43 -8.85 -4.38
N ARG A 432 23.49 -9.63 -4.66
CA ARG A 432 24.76 -9.14 -5.25
C ARG A 432 24.61 -8.42 -6.61
N LEU A 433 23.46 -8.52 -7.27
CA LEU A 433 23.19 -8.00 -8.61
C LEU A 433 22.05 -6.98 -8.68
N GLU A 434 21.39 -6.65 -7.56
CA GLU A 434 20.25 -5.72 -7.57
C GLU A 434 20.64 -4.25 -7.74
N SER A 435 21.84 -3.85 -7.28
CA SER A 435 22.38 -2.51 -7.53
C SER A 435 23.89 -2.42 -7.32
N ILE A 436 24.63 -1.87 -8.30
CA ILE A 436 26.10 -1.75 -8.27
C ILE A 436 26.60 -0.87 -7.11
N ARG A 437 25.81 0.12 -6.67
CA ARG A 437 26.19 1.08 -5.61
C ARG A 437 25.94 0.55 -4.20
N ILE A 438 24.87 -0.22 -4.01
CA ILE A 438 24.33 -0.54 -2.68
C ILE A 438 24.50 -2.03 -2.31
N SER A 439 24.74 -2.90 -3.28
CA SER A 439 24.98 -4.35 -3.07
C SER A 439 26.41 -4.65 -2.61
N ARG A 440 27.00 -3.80 -1.77
CA ARG A 440 28.36 -3.93 -1.23
C ARG A 440 28.32 -4.17 0.28
N PRO A 441 29.27 -4.94 0.83
CA PRO A 441 29.38 -5.10 2.29
C PRO A 441 29.47 -3.74 3.00
N ARG A 442 28.78 -3.61 4.13
CA ARG A 442 28.83 -2.43 5.01
C ARG A 442 29.18 -2.84 6.44
N ARG A 443 29.85 -1.96 7.17
CA ARG A 443 30.15 -2.15 8.59
C ARG A 443 29.04 -1.50 9.43
N VAL A 444 28.55 -2.24 10.42
CA VAL A 444 27.63 -1.73 11.44
C VAL A 444 28.42 -1.51 12.74
N SER A 445 28.32 -0.31 13.32
CA SER A 445 28.94 0.01 14.59
C SER A 445 27.97 -0.28 15.72
N THR A 446 28.19 -1.36 16.48
CA THR A 446 27.33 -1.72 17.62
C THR A 446 27.53 -0.82 18.85
N SER A 447 28.60 -0.03 18.91
CA SER A 447 28.83 0.98 19.95
C SER A 447 28.04 2.26 19.68
N ARG A 448 27.91 2.67 18.41
CA ARG A 448 27.10 3.84 18.00
C ARG A 448 25.63 3.50 17.78
N GLY A 449 25.34 2.32 17.23
CA GLY A 449 23.98 1.90 16.86
C GLY A 449 23.08 1.49 18.03
N TYR A 450 23.63 1.31 19.23
CA TYR A 450 22.87 1.01 20.45
C TYR A 450 23.38 1.82 21.63
N SER A 451 23.96 3.00 21.37
CA SER A 451 24.69 3.78 22.37
C SER A 451 23.83 4.16 23.57
N GLN A 452 22.55 4.50 23.34
CA GLN A 452 21.60 4.87 24.39
C GLN A 452 20.85 3.66 24.95
N ILE A 453 20.63 2.62 24.14
CA ILE A 453 20.00 1.37 24.59
C ILE A 453 20.90 0.63 25.59
N LYS A 454 22.22 0.61 25.36
CA LYS A 454 23.18 0.00 26.30
C LYS A 454 23.36 0.80 27.59
N ARG A 455 23.11 2.12 27.56
CA ARG A 455 23.22 3.01 28.74
C ARG A 455 22.02 2.89 29.66
N SER A 456 20.82 2.63 29.13
CA SER A 456 19.58 2.45 29.91
C SER A 456 19.41 1.04 30.48
N ALA A 457 20.16 0.05 29.95
CA ALA A 457 20.17 -1.33 30.44
C ALA A 457 21.13 -1.56 31.64
N ARG A 458 21.97 -0.57 31.96
CA ARG A 458 22.79 -0.52 33.18
C ARG A 458 22.12 0.40 34.17
#